data_AF-A0A4Z2CUQ0-F1
#
_entry.id   AF-A0A4Z2CUQ0-F1
#
_cell.length_a   1.000
_cell.length_b   1.000
_cell.length_c   1.000
_cell.angle_alpha   90.00
_cell.angle_beta   90.00
_cell.angle_gamma   90.00
#
_symmetry.space_group_name_H-M   'P 1'
#
loop_
_entity.id
_entity.type
_entity.pdbx_description
1 polymer ?
#
loop_
_entity_poly.entity_id
_entity_poly.type
_entity_poly.pdbx_seq_one_letter_code
_entity_poly.pdbx_strand_id
1 'polypeptide(L)'
;MNIFHKLSSVTNKCGRIKKRVDEVFERILISDKLRECLLIEDSDRYLTFTEKEREEFLFRLFKHICIGGEICQQEDDIKPYIDITRKIYHDLIWVGRNPFTCL
;
A
#
# COMPACT_ATOMS: atom_id res chain seq x y z
N MET A 1 7.26 12.56 -6.31
CA MET A 1 7.87 11.94 -5.12
C MET A 1 7.36 10.50 -5.03
N ASN A 2 8.25 9.52 -4.93
CA ASN A 2 7.86 8.10 -4.97
C ASN A 2 7.70 7.61 -3.53
N ILE A 3 6.47 7.62 -2.99
CA ILE A 3 6.14 7.23 -1.59
C ILE A 3 6.74 5.87 -1.17
N PHE A 4 7.08 5.00 -2.12
CA PHE A 4 7.60 3.66 -1.88
C PHE A 4 9.00 3.62 -1.23
N HIS A 5 9.81 4.69 -1.29
CA HIS A 5 11.12 4.69 -0.60
C HIS A 5 10.96 4.59 0.93
N LYS A 6 9.86 5.11 1.48
CA LYS A 6 9.54 5.08 2.90
C LYS A 6 9.21 3.68 3.42
N LEU A 7 8.89 2.74 2.52
CA LEU A 7 8.59 1.36 2.87
C LEU A 7 9.81 0.57 3.37
N SER A 8 11.01 1.13 3.26
CA SER A 8 12.22 0.59 3.90
C SER A 8 12.10 0.49 5.43
N SER A 9 11.24 1.29 6.07
CA SER A 9 10.97 1.19 7.51
C SER A 9 10.22 -0.10 7.87
N VAL A 10 9.34 -0.58 6.99
CA VAL A 10 8.47 -1.75 7.21
C VAL A 10 8.96 -3.02 6.50
N THR A 11 10.01 -2.94 5.69
CA THR A 11 10.63 -4.07 4.97
C THR A 11 12.05 -4.34 5.43
N ASN A 12 12.54 -5.55 5.18
CA ASN A 12 13.96 -5.86 5.33
C ASN A 12 14.75 -5.53 4.05
N LYS A 13 16.07 -5.71 4.09
CA LYS A 13 16.98 -5.45 2.96
C LYS A 13 16.70 -6.27 1.69
N CYS A 14 15.92 -7.34 1.78
CA CYS A 14 15.52 -8.18 0.65
C CYS A 14 14.13 -7.81 0.10
N GLY A 15 13.43 -6.85 0.72
CA GLY A 15 12.06 -6.49 0.34
C GLY A 15 10.96 -7.27 1.03
N ARG A 16 11.28 -8.21 1.93
CA ARG A 16 10.27 -8.91 2.73
C ARG A 16 9.67 -7.99 3.76
N ILE A 17 8.36 -8.06 3.91
CA ILE A 17 7.60 -7.28 4.88
C ILE A 17 7.87 -7.84 6.28
N LYS A 18 8.24 -6.95 7.21
CA LYS A 18 8.48 -7.33 8.61
C LYS A 18 7.18 -7.79 9.24
N LYS A 19 7.15 -8.98 9.83
CA LYS A 19 6.01 -9.50 10.59
C LYS A 19 5.86 -8.80 11.94
N ARG A 20 4.67 -8.94 12.52
CA ARG A 20 4.32 -8.50 13.89
C ARG A 20 3.41 -9.55 14.53
N VAL A 21 3.04 -9.33 15.78
CA VAL A 21 2.02 -10.15 16.45
C VAL A 21 0.67 -9.90 15.78
N ASP A 22 -0.06 -10.98 15.54
CA ASP A 22 -1.37 -10.94 14.91
C ASP A 22 -2.38 -10.19 15.77
N GLU A 23 -3.08 -9.25 15.13
CA GLU A 23 -4.13 -8.46 15.73
C GLU A 23 -5.26 -8.29 14.72
N VAL A 24 -6.50 -8.30 15.19
CA VAL A 24 -7.66 -8.05 14.33
C VAL A 24 -8.14 -6.62 14.56
N PHE A 25 -8.13 -5.82 13.50
CA PHE A 25 -8.62 -4.44 13.51
C PHE A 25 -9.64 -4.28 12.38
N GLU A 26 -10.85 -3.81 12.69
CA GLU A 26 -11.93 -3.63 11.70
C GLU A 26 -12.17 -4.86 10.80
N ARG A 27 -12.12 -6.07 11.39
CA ARG A 27 -12.25 -7.38 10.70
C ARG A 27 -11.08 -7.73 9.77
N ILE A 28 -10.01 -6.95 9.75
CA ILE A 28 -8.79 -7.20 8.99
C ILE A 28 -7.74 -7.80 9.93
N LEU A 29 -7.12 -8.91 9.50
CA LEU A 29 -5.98 -9.49 10.20
C LEU A 29 -4.71 -8.70 9.87
N ILE A 30 -4.12 -8.08 10.90
CA ILE A 30 -2.86 -7.34 10.83
C ILE A 30 -1.74 -8.20 11.42
N SER A 31 -1.05 -8.92 10.54
CA SER A 31 0.08 -9.81 10.89
C SER A 31 1.44 -9.27 10.42
N ASP A 32 1.46 -8.06 9.85
CA ASP A 32 2.69 -7.42 9.38
C ASP A 32 2.74 -5.90 9.62
N LYS A 33 3.96 -5.36 9.57
CA LYS A 33 4.23 -3.93 9.82
C LYS A 33 3.76 -3.01 8.69
N LEU A 34 3.51 -3.56 7.49
CA LEU A 34 2.98 -2.76 6.37
C LEU A 34 1.53 -2.40 6.64
N ARG A 35 0.69 -3.38 7.01
CA ARG A 35 -0.71 -3.14 7.34
C ARG A 35 -0.88 -2.25 8.56
N GLU A 36 -0.04 -2.44 9.57
CA GLU A 36 0.01 -1.53 10.74
C GLU A 36 0.27 -0.08 10.32
N CYS A 37 1.27 0.14 9.46
CA CYS A 37 1.61 1.45 8.92
C CYS A 37 0.49 2.11 8.10
N LEU A 38 -0.44 1.31 7.54
CA LEU A 38 -1.52 1.80 6.66
C LEU A 38 -2.87 1.98 7.38
N LEU A 39 -3.09 1.28 8.50
CA LEU A 39 -4.39 1.18 9.18
C LEU A 39 -4.40 1.67 10.62
N ILE A 40 -3.34 1.45 11.40
CA ILE A 40 -3.36 1.71 12.84
C ILE A 40 -2.91 3.13 13.10
N GLU A 41 -3.87 4.06 13.22
CA GLU A 41 -3.59 5.50 13.37
C GLU A 41 -2.78 5.84 14.62
N ASP A 42 -2.96 5.07 15.70
CA ASP A 42 -2.24 5.22 16.96
C ASP A 42 -0.82 4.61 16.95
N SER A 43 -0.38 3.98 15.84
CA SER A 43 0.96 3.41 15.73
C SER A 43 1.96 4.48 15.30
N ASP A 44 3.15 4.48 15.92
CA ASP A 44 4.31 5.25 15.45
C ASP A 44 4.61 5.02 13.96
N ARG A 45 4.25 3.83 13.43
CA ARG A 45 4.46 3.49 12.02
C ARG A 45 3.51 4.23 11.10
N TYR A 46 2.32 4.61 11.54
CA TYR A 46 1.37 5.40 10.75
C TYR A 46 1.96 6.77 10.35
N LEU A 47 2.80 7.32 11.22
CA LEU A 47 3.53 8.57 11.00
C LEU A 47 4.63 8.47 9.92
N THR A 48 4.89 7.27 9.38
CA THR A 48 5.80 7.10 8.22
C THR A 48 5.35 7.99 7.05
N PHE A 49 4.04 8.12 6.86
CA PHE A 49 3.46 9.00 5.84
C PHE A 49 2.90 10.26 6.50
N THR A 50 3.11 11.40 5.85
CA THR A 50 2.45 12.65 6.24
C THR A 50 0.98 12.61 5.87
N GLU A 51 0.17 13.48 6.48
CA GLU A 51 -1.25 13.62 6.12
C GLU A 51 -1.44 13.91 4.62
N LYS A 52 -0.66 14.84 4.06
CA LYS A 52 -0.69 15.15 2.63
C LYS A 52 -0.37 13.95 1.74
N GLU A 53 0.62 13.13 2.13
CA GLU A 53 0.94 11.90 1.37
C GLU A 53 -0.19 10.87 1.47
N ARG A 54 -0.87 10.77 2.61
CA ARG A 54 -2.04 9.88 2.75
C ARG A 54 -3.23 10.33 1.91
N GLU A 55 -3.31 11.62 1.60
CA GLU A 55 -4.33 12.17 0.70
C GLU A 55 -4.02 11.92 -0.79
N GLU A 56 -2.77 11.63 -1.15
CA GLU A 56 -2.40 11.36 -2.54
C GLU A 56 -3.13 10.13 -3.09
N PHE A 57 -3.63 10.24 -4.33
CA PHE A 57 -4.30 9.13 -5.02
C PHE A 57 -3.42 7.87 -5.09
N LEU A 58 -2.11 8.03 -5.35
CA LEU A 58 -1.17 6.93 -5.40
C LEU A 58 -1.09 6.17 -4.07
N PHE A 59 -1.11 6.90 -2.94
CA PHE A 59 -1.12 6.29 -1.61
C PHE A 59 -2.42 5.54 -1.35
N ARG A 60 -3.57 6.15 -1.64
CA ARG A 60 -4.88 5.51 -1.44
C ARG A 60 -5.03 4.24 -2.27
N LEU A 61 -4.56 4.27 -3.52
CA LEU A 61 -4.51 3.09 -4.40
C LEU A 61 -3.62 2.00 -3.82
N PHE A 62 -2.40 2.36 -3.39
CA PHE A 62 -1.47 1.42 -2.76
C PHE A 62 -2.08 0.79 -1.49
N LYS A 63 -2.68 1.61 -0.60
CA LYS A 63 -3.38 1.14 0.59
C LYS A 63 -4.46 0.14 0.22
N HIS A 64 -5.31 0.45 -0.75
CA HIS A 64 -6.40 -0.44 -1.16
C HIS A 64 -5.87 -1.79 -1.69
N ILE A 65 -4.77 -1.78 -2.44
CA ILE A 65 -4.12 -2.99 -2.95
C ILE A 65 -3.49 -3.83 -1.82
N CYS A 66 -2.85 -3.19 -0.83
CA CYS A 66 -2.18 -3.90 0.28
C CYS A 66 -3.17 -4.48 1.30
N ILE A 67 -4.27 -3.77 1.56
CA ILE A 67 -5.32 -4.24 2.47
C ILE A 67 -6.21 -5.27 1.77
N GLY A 68 -6.50 -5.04 0.49
CA GLY A 68 -7.37 -5.87 -0.32
C GLY A 68 -8.84 -5.78 0.08
N GLY A 69 -9.59 -6.80 -0.30
CA GLY A 69 -10.99 -7.00 0.06
C GLY A 69 -11.18 -8.27 0.91
N GLU A 70 -12.35 -8.91 0.81
CA GLU A 70 -12.67 -10.12 1.58
C GLU A 70 -11.81 -11.35 1.24
N ILE A 71 -11.05 -11.30 0.14
CA ILE A 71 -10.19 -12.40 -0.32
C ILE A 71 -8.74 -12.07 0.04
N CYS A 72 -8.04 -13.00 0.69
CA CYS A 72 -6.66 -12.84 1.19
C CYS A 72 -5.66 -12.47 0.09
N GLN A 73 -5.35 -11.18 -0.05
CA GLN A 73 -4.26 -10.66 -0.90
C GLN A 73 -2.95 -10.49 -0.13
N GLN A 74 -2.69 -11.34 0.88
CA GLN A 74 -1.51 -11.18 1.71
C GLN A 74 -0.25 -11.70 1.02
N GLU A 75 0.69 -10.80 0.77
CA GLU A 75 2.01 -11.10 0.23
C GLU A 75 3.08 -10.93 1.31
N ASP A 76 4.15 -11.72 1.21
CA ASP A 76 5.32 -11.59 2.10
C ASP A 76 6.34 -10.58 1.59
N ASP A 77 6.33 -10.30 0.29
CA ASP A 77 7.25 -9.37 -0.37
C ASP A 77 6.55 -8.08 -0.77
N ILE A 78 7.24 -6.94 -0.66
CA ILE A 78 6.68 -5.63 -1.00
C ILE A 78 6.58 -5.40 -2.52
N LYS A 79 7.41 -6.11 -3.27
CA LYS A 79 7.60 -5.89 -4.71
C LYS A 79 6.32 -6.14 -5.52
N PRO A 80 5.56 -7.24 -5.32
CA PRO A 80 4.28 -7.45 -5.98
C PRO A 80 3.31 -6.27 -5.81
N TYR A 81 3.18 -5.74 -4.58
CA TYR A 81 2.31 -4.59 -4.30
C TYR A 81 2.75 -3.32 -5.04
N ILE A 82 4.05 -3.03 -5.06
CA ILE A 82 4.59 -1.86 -5.77
C ILE A 82 4.37 -2.01 -7.28
N ASP A 83 4.68 -3.18 -7.84
CA ASP A 83 4.61 -3.44 -9.27
C ASP A 83 3.16 -3.33 -9.78
N ILE A 84 2.19 -3.93 -9.08
CA ILE A 84 0.77 -3.85 -9.48
C ILE A 84 0.20 -2.45 -9.28
N THR A 85 0.57 -1.76 -8.19
CA THR A 85 0.13 -0.37 -7.94
C THR A 85 0.61 0.57 -9.04
N ARG A 86 1.89 0.44 -9.44
CA ARG A 86 2.45 1.25 -10.53
C ARG A 86 1.77 0.96 -11.86
N LYS A 87 1.49 -0.31 -12.16
CA LYS A 87 0.77 -0.71 -13.37
C LYS A 87 -0.62 -0.09 -13.41
N ILE A 88 -1.42 -0.28 -12.36
CA ILE A 88 -2.78 0.28 -12.28
C ILE A 88 -2.75 1.80 -12.33
N TYR A 89 -1.86 2.44 -11.56
CA TYR A 89 -1.71 3.89 -11.58
C TYR A 89 -1.38 4.40 -12.99
N HIS A 90 -0.44 3.76 -13.67
CA HIS A 90 -0.06 4.10 -15.04
C HIS A 90 -1.22 3.91 -16.02
N ASP A 91 -1.95 2.81 -15.94
CA ASP A 91 -3.07 2.52 -16.82
C ASP A 91 -4.20 3.54 -16.64
N LEU A 92 -4.51 3.93 -15.39
CA LEU A 92 -5.53 4.94 -15.08
C LEU A 92 -5.17 6.33 -15.61
N ILE A 93 -3.91 6.77 -15.42
CA ILE A 93 -3.48 8.08 -15.97
C ILE A 93 -3.34 8.06 -17.49
N TRP A 94 -3.04 6.91 -18.08
CA TRP A 94 -2.86 6.76 -19.52
C TRP A 94 -4.20 6.80 -20.26
N VAL A 95 -5.21 6.12 -19.74
CA VAL A 95 -6.59 6.21 -20.25
C VAL A 95 -7.11 7.66 -20.20
N GLY A 96 -6.79 8.40 -19.14
CA GLY A 96 -7.15 9.82 -19.04
C GLY A 96 -6.41 10.75 -20.02
N ARG A 97 -5.33 10.29 -20.65
CA ARG A 97 -4.52 11.06 -21.61
C ARG A 97 -4.88 10.80 -23.07
N ASN A 98 -5.57 9.71 -23.36
CA ASN A 98 -5.96 9.36 -24.72
C ASN A 98 -7.44 9.70 -24.95
N PRO A 99 -7.78 10.77 -25.70
CA PRO A 99 -9.16 11.17 -25.94
C PRO A 99 -9.97 10.13 -26.76
N PHE A 100 -9.33 9.09 -27.29
CA PHE A 100 -9.98 8.02 -28.08
C PHE A 100 -10.35 6.76 -27.27
N THR A 101 -10.09 6.72 -25.96
CA THR A 101 -10.42 5.54 -25.12
C THR A 101 -11.83 5.52 -24.52
N CYS A 102 -12.66 6.53 -24.78
CA CYS A 102 -14.11 6.41 -24.57
C CYS A 102 -14.75 5.88 -25.86
N LEU A 103 -14.93 4.56 -25.93
CA LEU A 103 -15.88 3.92 -26.84
C LEU A 103 -17.27 3.91 -26.21
#